data_AF-A0A926DXD6-F1
#
_entry.id   AF-A0A926DXD6-F1
#
_cell.length_a   1.000
_cell.length_b   1.000
_cell.length_c   1.000
_cell.angle_alpha   90.00
_cell.angle_beta   90.00
_cell.angle_gamma   90.00
#
_symmetry.space_group_name_H-M   'P 1'
#
loop_
_entity.id
_entity.type
_entity.pdbx_description
1 polymer ?
#
loop_
_entity_poly.entity_id
_entity_poly.type
_entity_poly.pdbx_seq_one_letter_code
_entity_poly.pdbx_strand_id
1 'polypeptide(L)'
;MTEQQRLEHQQDRETYARLTAPRHVTLDHFRGHQKVEGYFENRDLPDFMGCDRLLKIDHLYGTVQMGYDPRKGQPFLFANIKTSLYDTAASRYQREIKEYRMMRNSKAGNENLSYSANRRADTAVILYRAERKPWSELSLLPHLKRMDQGALRKTMPFLLRDAERERLEEGRERKKELEREIRGTTAAGGFAGLYALRREELELSKERETLQSLLTRKLQQSRLFFRRINMAYDIQKHEMFDYYREVRERRQLASAAPLDEPPKKPADDRGKEGNGYE
;
A
#
# COMPACT_ATOMS: atom_id res chain seq x y z
N MET A 1 -2.63 -32.29 15.39
CA MET A 1 -2.78 -31.05 14.63
C MET A 1 -3.46 -31.35 13.31
N THR A 2 -4.64 -30.78 13.10
CA THR A 2 -5.37 -30.83 11.82
C THR A 2 -4.69 -29.95 10.77
N GLU A 3 -4.99 -30.14 9.48
CA GLU A 3 -4.41 -29.31 8.40
C GLU A 3 -4.73 -27.82 8.56
N GLN A 4 -5.92 -27.49 9.05
CA GLN A 4 -6.33 -26.11 9.36
C GLN A 4 -5.45 -25.47 10.44
N GLN A 5 -5.19 -26.18 11.55
CA GLN A 5 -4.31 -25.69 12.62
C GLN A 5 -2.88 -25.45 12.14
N ARG A 6 -2.40 -26.25 11.16
CA ARG A 6 -1.07 -26.04 10.56
C ARG A 6 -1.03 -24.79 9.70
N LEU A 7 -2.08 -24.53 8.91
CA LEU A 7 -2.21 -23.35 8.06
C LEU A 7 -2.30 -22.06 8.90
N GLU A 8 -3.12 -22.07 9.95
CA GLU A 8 -3.24 -20.94 10.89
C GLU A 8 -1.92 -20.63 11.58
N HIS A 9 -1.23 -21.67 12.08
CA HIS A 9 0.09 -21.48 12.69
C HIS A 9 1.11 -20.90 11.69
N GLN A 10 1.06 -21.30 10.42
CA GLN A 10 1.94 -20.72 9.39
C GLN A 10 1.62 -19.23 9.16
N GLN A 11 0.33 -18.88 9.07
CA GLN A 11 -0.11 -17.49 8.89
C GLN A 11 0.26 -16.61 10.09
N ASP A 12 0.15 -17.12 11.31
CA ASP A 12 0.54 -16.41 12.53
C ASP A 12 2.05 -16.13 12.55
N ARG A 13 2.87 -17.14 12.19
CA ARG A 13 4.33 -16.99 12.08
C ARG A 13 4.71 -15.95 11.04
N GLU A 14 4.10 -16.02 9.87
CA GLU A 14 4.32 -15.05 8.78
C GLU A 14 3.92 -13.63 9.21
N THR A 15 2.74 -13.49 9.81
CA THR A 15 2.21 -12.21 10.31
C THR A 15 3.15 -11.61 11.35
N TYR A 16 3.58 -12.42 12.31
CA TYR A 16 4.53 -11.98 13.33
C TYR A 16 5.85 -11.52 12.71
N ALA A 17 6.42 -12.31 11.78
CA ALA A 17 7.67 -11.96 11.10
C ALA A 17 7.56 -10.65 10.30
N ARG A 18 6.42 -10.40 9.64
CA ARG A 18 6.15 -9.13 8.93
C ARG A 18 5.99 -7.94 9.87
N LEU A 19 5.41 -8.14 11.05
CA LEU A 19 5.24 -7.09 12.08
C LEU A 19 6.55 -6.77 12.81
N THR A 20 7.47 -7.72 12.92
CA THR A 20 8.76 -7.57 13.59
C THR A 20 9.91 -7.20 12.67
N ALA A 21 9.71 -7.29 11.36
CA ALA A 21 10.67 -6.86 10.36
C ALA A 21 11.16 -5.42 10.62
N PRO A 22 12.49 -5.18 10.57
CA PRO A 22 13.04 -3.84 10.54
C PRO A 22 12.40 -3.02 9.40
N ARG A 23 12.04 -1.78 9.72
CA ARG A 23 11.42 -0.85 8.77
C ARG A 23 12.36 0.32 8.52
N HIS A 24 12.71 0.53 7.26
CA HIS A 24 13.41 1.72 6.82
C HIS A 24 12.39 2.74 6.33
N VAL A 25 12.39 3.93 6.92
CA VAL A 25 11.48 5.00 6.55
C VAL A 25 12.28 6.10 5.91
N THR A 26 12.00 6.38 4.65
CA THR A 26 12.58 7.48 3.89
C THR A 26 11.49 8.53 3.71
N LEU A 27 11.67 9.68 4.35
CA LEU A 27 10.87 10.88 4.07
C LEU A 27 11.68 11.71 3.07
N ASP A 28 11.18 11.76 1.86
CA ASP A 28 11.77 12.60 0.82
C ASP A 28 11.17 13.99 0.96
N HIS A 29 11.99 15.01 1.17
CA HIS A 29 11.50 16.40 1.18
C HIS A 29 11.38 16.89 -0.26
N PHE A 30 10.23 17.48 -0.58
CA PHE A 30 9.91 17.88 -1.93
C PHE A 30 10.83 19.01 -2.42
N ARG A 31 11.73 18.70 -3.35
CA ARG A 31 12.58 19.68 -4.03
C ARG A 31 12.36 19.71 -5.55
N GLY A 32 11.52 18.81 -6.05
CA GLY A 32 11.28 18.56 -7.46
C GLY A 32 10.70 17.16 -7.66
N HIS A 33 10.41 16.81 -8.92
CA HIS A 33 9.76 15.54 -9.23
C HIS A 33 10.61 14.33 -8.77
N GLN A 34 10.01 13.47 -7.93
CA GLN A 34 10.65 12.27 -7.43
C GLN A 34 9.82 11.04 -7.74
N LYS A 35 10.36 10.20 -8.63
CA LYS A 35 9.67 9.00 -9.12
C LYS A 35 9.35 8.01 -8.00
N VAL A 36 8.14 7.46 -8.03
CA VAL A 36 7.73 6.31 -7.21
C VAL A 36 8.42 5.04 -7.71
N GLU A 37 9.10 4.33 -6.80
CA GLU A 37 9.81 3.09 -7.15
C GLU A 37 8.81 1.98 -7.48
N GLY A 38 9.01 1.28 -8.60
CA GLY A 38 8.08 0.23 -9.05
C GLY A 38 6.80 0.77 -9.69
N TYR A 39 6.67 2.09 -9.85
CA TYR A 39 5.65 2.71 -10.68
C TYR A 39 6.27 3.13 -12.02
N PHE A 40 5.68 2.67 -13.12
CA PHE A 40 6.13 3.02 -14.47
C PHE A 40 5.20 4.08 -15.05
N GLU A 41 5.78 5.26 -15.18
CA GLU A 41 5.23 6.46 -15.77
C GLU A 41 5.64 6.54 -17.24
N ASN A 42 4.67 6.80 -18.13
CA ASN A 42 5.01 7.05 -19.53
C ASN A 42 5.43 8.51 -19.70
N ARG A 43 6.72 8.73 -19.95
CA ARG A 43 7.28 10.07 -20.16
C ARG A 43 6.99 10.64 -21.54
N ASP A 44 6.52 9.81 -22.47
CA ASP A 44 6.25 10.20 -23.86
C ASP A 44 4.91 10.94 -24.01
N LEU A 45 4.20 11.21 -22.91
CA LEU A 45 2.99 12.03 -22.90
C LEU A 45 3.31 13.52 -23.02
N PRO A 46 2.64 14.25 -23.92
CA PRO A 46 2.71 15.72 -23.97
C PRO A 46 2.37 16.37 -22.62
N ASP A 47 1.38 15.81 -21.90
CA ASP A 47 0.92 16.30 -20.61
C ASP A 47 1.54 15.56 -19.41
N PHE A 48 2.73 14.99 -19.57
CA PHE A 48 3.36 14.21 -18.50
C PHE A 48 3.61 15.08 -17.25
N MET A 49 2.77 14.94 -16.22
CA MET A 49 3.10 15.31 -14.85
C MET A 49 3.34 14.00 -14.11
N GLY A 50 4.57 13.77 -13.68
CA GLY A 50 4.94 12.53 -12.98
C GLY A 50 4.25 12.42 -11.63
N CYS A 51 4.14 11.22 -11.10
CA CYS A 51 3.64 11.01 -9.74
C CYS A 51 4.80 11.11 -8.76
N ASP A 52 4.65 11.95 -7.75
CA ASP A 52 5.71 12.16 -6.77
C ASP A 52 5.62 11.22 -5.61
N ARG A 53 6.78 10.74 -5.18
CA ARG A 53 6.95 10.04 -3.92
C ARG A 53 7.18 11.02 -2.79
N LEU A 54 6.33 10.97 -1.77
CA LEU A 54 6.42 11.81 -0.57
C LEU A 54 7.00 11.04 0.62
N LEU A 55 6.73 9.73 0.69
CA LEU A 55 7.20 8.85 1.75
C LEU A 55 7.39 7.44 1.21
N LYS A 56 8.47 6.78 1.64
CA LYS A 56 8.70 5.36 1.43
C LYS A 56 8.89 4.67 2.78
N ILE A 57 8.10 3.64 3.02
CA ILE A 57 8.25 2.72 4.13
C ILE A 57 8.64 1.38 3.54
N ASP A 58 9.88 0.98 3.78
CA ASP A 58 10.45 -0.23 3.23
C ASP A 58 10.73 -1.26 4.32
N HIS A 59 10.44 -2.52 4.02
CA HIS A 59 10.77 -3.65 4.88
C HIS A 59 11.19 -4.85 4.04
N LEU A 60 11.61 -5.93 4.71
CA LEU A 60 12.10 -7.15 4.05
C LEU A 60 11.06 -7.76 3.09
N TYR A 61 9.80 -7.79 3.53
CA TYR A 61 8.70 -8.45 2.81
C TYR A 61 7.99 -7.56 1.75
N GLY A 62 8.29 -6.27 1.67
CA GLY A 62 7.50 -5.36 0.85
C GLY A 62 7.81 -3.89 1.09
N THR A 63 7.20 -3.04 0.28
CA THR A 63 7.35 -1.59 0.30
C THR A 63 5.98 -0.94 0.23
N VAL A 64 5.76 0.07 1.06
CA VAL A 64 4.60 0.96 0.97
C VAL A 64 5.09 2.38 0.71
N GLN A 65 4.60 3.00 -0.36
CA GLN A 65 4.96 4.36 -0.76
C GLN A 65 3.70 5.23 -0.75
N MET A 66 3.80 6.42 -0.17
CA MET A 66 2.80 7.47 -0.32
C MET A 66 3.27 8.40 -1.43
N GLY A 67 2.38 8.68 -2.36
CA GLY A 67 2.64 9.60 -3.44
C GLY A 67 1.49 10.55 -3.72
N TYR A 68 1.74 11.47 -4.65
CA TYR A 68 0.78 12.44 -5.13
C TYR A 68 0.72 12.41 -6.66
N ASP A 69 -0.50 12.36 -7.18
CA ASP A 69 -0.78 12.42 -8.61
C ASP A 69 -1.25 13.84 -8.96
N PRO A 70 -0.39 14.68 -9.55
CA PRO A 70 -0.72 16.06 -9.91
C PRO A 70 -1.75 16.17 -11.05
N ARG A 71 -2.01 15.10 -11.81
CA ARG A 71 -3.04 15.11 -12.86
C ARG A 71 -4.42 14.93 -12.27
N LYS A 72 -4.53 14.05 -11.27
CA LYS A 72 -5.78 13.78 -10.56
C LYS A 72 -6.02 14.70 -9.36
N GLY A 73 -5.00 15.43 -8.91
CA GLY A 73 -5.09 16.24 -7.70
C GLY A 73 -5.10 15.41 -6.40
N GLN A 74 -4.77 14.12 -6.48
CA GLN A 74 -5.07 13.15 -5.43
C GLN A 74 -3.82 12.50 -4.82
N PRO A 75 -3.76 12.36 -3.49
CA PRO A 75 -2.80 11.47 -2.86
C PRO A 75 -3.13 9.99 -3.13
N PHE A 76 -2.10 9.17 -3.21
CA PHE A 76 -2.25 7.72 -3.37
C PHE A 76 -1.26 6.94 -2.51
N LEU A 77 -1.64 5.71 -2.17
CA LEU A 77 -0.77 4.71 -1.57
C LEU A 77 -0.44 3.63 -2.59
N PHE A 78 0.84 3.30 -2.69
CA PHE A 78 1.35 2.22 -3.50
C PHE A 78 1.98 1.15 -2.61
N ALA A 79 1.39 -0.04 -2.58
CA ALA A 79 1.91 -1.19 -1.84
C ALA A 79 2.44 -2.23 -2.81
N ASN A 80 3.64 -2.76 -2.55
CA ASN A 80 4.30 -3.76 -3.38
C ASN A 80 4.96 -4.85 -2.52
N ILE A 81 4.77 -6.11 -2.89
CA ILE A 81 5.40 -7.27 -2.24
C ILE A 81 6.80 -7.50 -2.83
N LYS A 82 7.78 -7.79 -1.97
CA LYS A 82 9.11 -8.22 -2.40
C LYS A 82 9.24 -9.74 -2.40
N THR A 83 10.19 -10.25 -3.19
CA THR A 83 10.66 -11.63 -3.04
C THR A 83 11.19 -11.84 -1.63
N SER A 84 10.61 -12.78 -0.91
CA SER A 84 10.94 -13.08 0.49
C SER A 84 10.74 -14.56 0.79
N LEU A 85 11.01 -14.97 2.03
CA LEU A 85 10.81 -16.34 2.51
C LEU A 85 9.37 -16.86 2.27
N TYR A 86 8.38 -15.97 2.36
CA TYR A 86 6.95 -16.32 2.24
C TYR A 86 6.37 -16.03 0.86
N ASP A 87 7.03 -15.16 0.08
CA ASP A 87 6.50 -14.68 -1.20
C ASP A 87 7.50 -14.86 -2.34
N THR A 88 7.09 -15.59 -3.36
CA THR A 88 7.79 -15.61 -4.65
C THR A 88 7.20 -14.57 -5.60
N ALA A 89 7.66 -13.33 -5.49
CA ALA A 89 7.34 -12.29 -6.48
C ALA A 89 8.24 -12.47 -7.73
N ALA A 90 7.68 -12.80 -8.91
CA ALA A 90 8.50 -12.95 -10.11
C ALA A 90 8.99 -11.57 -10.64
N SER A 91 10.14 -11.58 -11.36
CA SER A 91 10.94 -10.52 -12.03
C SER A 91 10.62 -9.01 -11.90
N ARG A 92 11.60 -8.15 -12.28
CA ARG A 92 11.45 -6.67 -12.38
C ARG A 92 10.14 -6.24 -13.07
N TYR A 93 9.72 -6.94 -14.14
CA TYR A 93 8.55 -6.57 -14.95
C TYR A 93 7.18 -6.86 -14.32
N GLN A 94 7.09 -7.65 -13.24
CA GLN A 94 5.83 -7.88 -12.52
C GLN A 94 5.70 -7.00 -11.27
N ARG A 95 6.79 -6.36 -10.83
CA ARG A 95 6.81 -5.34 -9.77
C ARG A 95 6.37 -3.97 -10.27
N GLU A 96 6.40 -3.77 -11.59
CA GLU A 96 6.10 -2.50 -12.25
C GLU A 96 4.62 -2.40 -12.61
N ILE A 97 3.90 -1.46 -12.00
CA ILE A 97 2.59 -1.04 -12.49
C ILE A 97 2.81 -0.02 -13.62
N LYS A 98 2.34 -0.33 -14.82
CA LYS A 98 2.37 0.60 -15.97
C LYS A 98 1.08 1.40 -16.01
N GLU A 99 1.19 2.74 -15.92
CA GLU A 99 0.06 3.69 -15.93
C GLU A 99 -0.91 3.47 -17.11
N TYR A 100 -0.41 3.07 -18.29
CA TYR A 100 -1.25 2.86 -19.49
C TYR A 100 -2.01 1.54 -19.52
N ARG A 101 -1.60 0.59 -18.68
CA ARG A 101 -2.29 -0.68 -18.50
C ARG A 101 -2.93 -0.69 -17.12
N MET A 102 -3.52 0.42 -16.66
CA MET A 102 -4.32 0.45 -15.42
C MET A 102 -5.37 -0.65 -15.49
N MET A 103 -5.04 -1.80 -14.92
CA MET A 103 -5.84 -3.01 -15.03
C MET A 103 -6.75 -3.13 -13.81
N ARG A 104 -7.98 -3.57 -14.09
CA ARG A 104 -9.14 -3.76 -13.20
C ARG A 104 -9.35 -2.61 -12.21
N ASN A 105 -10.11 -1.59 -12.63
CA ASN A 105 -10.72 -0.65 -11.71
C ASN A 105 -11.63 -1.45 -10.77
N SER A 106 -11.18 -1.63 -9.54
CA SER A 106 -12.01 -2.23 -8.51
C SER A 106 -12.83 -1.10 -7.90
N LYS A 107 -13.90 -0.67 -8.58
CA LYS A 107 -14.83 0.33 -8.02
C LYS A 107 -15.30 -0.18 -6.66
N ALA A 108 -14.87 0.45 -5.58
CA ALA A 108 -15.62 0.42 -4.34
C ALA A 108 -16.75 1.42 -4.49
N GLY A 109 -17.90 1.21 -3.85
CA GLY A 109 -18.97 2.21 -3.79
C GLY A 109 -18.60 3.48 -3.01
N ASN A 110 -17.32 3.81 -2.93
CA ASN A 110 -16.73 4.99 -2.30
C ASN A 110 -15.89 5.76 -3.33
N GLU A 111 -15.66 7.05 -3.06
CA GLU A 111 -14.83 7.98 -3.87
C GLU A 111 -13.36 7.54 -4.08
N ASN A 112 -12.93 6.43 -3.48
CA ASN A 112 -11.55 5.92 -3.56
C ASN A 112 -11.41 4.92 -4.71
N LEU A 113 -10.45 5.19 -5.61
CA LEU A 113 -10.12 4.31 -6.73
C LEU A 113 -9.00 3.35 -6.35
N SER A 114 -9.13 2.08 -6.70
CA SER A 114 -8.09 1.07 -6.45
C SER A 114 -7.76 0.23 -7.67
N TYR A 115 -6.46 0.08 -7.93
CA TYR A 115 -5.89 -0.67 -9.05
C TYR A 115 -4.96 -1.76 -8.53
N SER A 116 -4.98 -2.95 -9.15
CA SER A 116 -4.10 -4.07 -8.81
C SER A 116 -3.41 -4.66 -10.05
N ALA A 117 -2.29 -5.35 -9.84
CA ALA A 117 -1.54 -5.98 -10.93
C ALA A 117 -2.21 -7.29 -11.42
N ASN A 118 -2.37 -7.44 -12.74
CA ASN A 118 -3.09 -8.57 -13.37
C ASN A 118 -2.29 -9.87 -13.59
N ARG A 119 -0.95 -9.83 -13.70
CA ARG A 119 -0.16 -10.99 -14.21
C ARG A 119 0.23 -12.04 -13.16
N ARG A 120 0.43 -11.64 -11.91
CA ARG A 120 0.32 -12.48 -10.71
C ARG A 120 -0.54 -11.66 -9.78
N ALA A 121 -1.77 -12.13 -9.54
CA ALA A 121 -2.76 -11.42 -8.76
C ALA A 121 -2.10 -10.92 -7.47
N ASP A 122 -2.17 -9.61 -7.28
CA ASP A 122 -1.93 -8.96 -5.99
C ASP A 122 -0.48 -8.78 -5.55
N THR A 123 0.48 -8.71 -6.46
CA THR A 123 1.85 -8.33 -6.09
C THR A 123 1.97 -6.83 -5.77
N ALA A 124 1.18 -6.00 -6.43
CA ALA A 124 1.18 -4.55 -6.22
C ALA A 124 -0.23 -3.95 -6.33
N VAL A 125 -0.50 -2.93 -5.50
CA VAL A 125 -1.79 -2.24 -5.40
C VAL A 125 -1.56 -0.74 -5.29
N ILE A 126 -2.35 0.05 -6.05
CA ILE A 126 -2.46 1.51 -5.88
C ILE A 126 -3.84 1.84 -5.36
N LEU A 127 -3.90 2.67 -4.32
CA LEU A 127 -5.11 3.21 -3.73
C LEU A 127 -5.07 4.73 -3.85
N TYR A 128 -6.00 5.31 -4.58
CA TYR A 128 -6.21 6.75 -4.59
C TYR A 128 -7.20 7.15 -3.51
N ARG A 129 -6.93 8.29 -2.87
CA ARG A 129 -7.84 8.88 -1.91
C ARG A 129 -8.55 10.07 -2.52
N ALA A 130 -9.84 10.16 -2.26
CA ALA A 130 -10.63 11.35 -2.53
C ALA A 130 -9.96 12.61 -1.92
N GLU A 131 -10.04 13.73 -2.64
CA GLU A 131 -9.36 14.96 -2.25
C GLU A 131 -9.76 15.42 -0.83
N ARG A 132 -8.79 16.04 -0.13
CA ARG A 132 -8.95 16.73 1.17
C ARG A 132 -9.28 15.85 2.39
N LYS A 133 -9.30 14.51 2.27
CA LYS A 133 -9.51 13.61 3.42
C LYS A 133 -8.19 12.94 3.84
N PRO A 134 -7.84 12.93 5.14
CA PRO A 134 -6.66 12.20 5.61
C PRO A 134 -6.83 10.70 5.46
N TRP A 135 -5.71 9.98 5.41
CA TRP A 135 -5.69 8.53 5.45
C TRP A 135 -6.05 8.03 6.85
N SER A 136 -6.95 7.05 6.89
CA SER A 136 -7.41 6.41 8.13
C SER A 136 -7.64 4.91 7.92
N GLU A 137 -7.74 4.15 9.01
CA GLU A 137 -8.08 2.72 8.94
C GLU A 137 -9.37 2.50 8.14
N LEU A 138 -10.41 3.30 8.41
CA LEU A 138 -11.71 3.25 7.72
C LEU A 138 -11.58 3.42 6.20
N SER A 139 -10.60 4.20 5.74
CA SER A 139 -10.37 4.39 4.31
C SER A 139 -9.77 3.17 3.61
N LEU A 140 -9.05 2.30 4.34
CA LEU A 140 -8.38 1.11 3.82
C LEU A 140 -9.14 -0.20 4.06
N LEU A 141 -10.06 -0.24 5.04
CA LEU A 141 -10.83 -1.45 5.36
C LEU A 141 -11.60 -2.05 4.17
N PRO A 142 -12.29 -1.26 3.30
CA PRO A 142 -13.00 -1.82 2.15
C PRO A 142 -12.08 -2.53 1.14
N HIS A 143 -10.82 -2.11 1.12
CA HIS A 143 -9.78 -2.58 0.21
C HIS A 143 -9.15 -3.89 0.75
N LEU A 144 -8.90 -3.96 2.06
CA LEU A 144 -8.33 -5.15 2.72
C LEU A 144 -9.19 -6.41 2.62
N LYS A 145 -10.52 -6.27 2.53
CA LYS A 145 -11.45 -7.42 2.43
C LYS A 145 -11.50 -8.05 1.03
N ARG A 146 -10.86 -7.44 0.03
CA ARG A 146 -10.92 -7.91 -1.35
C ARG A 146 -9.88 -8.98 -1.62
N MET A 147 -10.26 -9.97 -2.41
CA MET A 147 -9.36 -11.04 -2.84
C MET A 147 -8.21 -10.45 -3.66
N ASP A 148 -8.52 -9.60 -4.65
CA ASP A 148 -7.58 -8.98 -5.59
C ASP A 148 -6.59 -7.95 -4.98
N GLN A 149 -6.47 -7.90 -3.64
CA GLN A 149 -5.62 -6.96 -2.91
C GLN A 149 -4.77 -7.65 -1.82
N GLY A 150 -4.29 -8.87 -2.12
CA GLY A 150 -3.26 -9.58 -1.36
C GLY A 150 -2.04 -8.74 -0.98
N ALA A 151 -1.52 -7.86 -1.85
CA ALA A 151 -0.40 -6.96 -1.53
C ALA A 151 -0.65 -6.16 -0.25
N LEU A 152 -1.84 -5.56 -0.16
CA LEU A 152 -2.23 -4.69 0.93
C LEU A 152 -2.23 -5.45 2.26
N ARG A 153 -2.83 -6.65 2.27
CA ARG A 153 -2.89 -7.55 3.42
C ARG A 153 -1.49 -7.96 3.90
N LYS A 154 -0.60 -8.27 2.95
CA LYS A 154 0.76 -8.74 3.20
C LYS A 154 1.74 -7.64 3.60
N THR A 155 1.58 -6.41 3.09
CA THR A 155 2.42 -5.26 3.47
C THR A 155 1.92 -4.56 4.73
N MET A 156 0.62 -4.65 5.02
CA MET A 156 0.00 -4.00 6.18
C MET A 156 -0.82 -4.98 7.03
N PRO A 157 -0.20 -6.06 7.54
CA PRO A 157 -0.87 -7.05 8.38
C PRO A 157 -1.39 -6.46 9.71
N PHE A 158 -0.89 -5.29 10.11
CA PHE A 158 -1.34 -4.57 11.30
C PHE A 158 -2.76 -4.01 11.20
N LEU A 159 -3.34 -3.94 9.99
CA LEU A 159 -4.72 -3.50 9.79
C LEU A 159 -5.72 -4.65 9.97
N LEU A 160 -5.28 -5.89 9.80
CA LEU A 160 -6.09 -7.09 10.04
C LEU A 160 -6.04 -7.41 11.53
N ARG A 161 -7.16 -7.25 12.23
CA ARG A 161 -7.25 -7.50 13.68
C ARG A 161 -8.45 -8.36 14.08
N ASP A 162 -9.34 -8.63 13.12
CA ASP A 162 -10.64 -9.24 13.38
C ASP A 162 -10.46 -10.68 13.90
N ALA A 163 -9.60 -11.47 13.25
CA ALA A 163 -9.26 -12.82 13.68
C ALA A 163 -8.66 -12.88 15.09
N GLU A 164 -7.74 -11.98 15.44
CA GLU A 164 -7.18 -11.96 16.80
C GLU A 164 -8.19 -11.49 17.86
N ARG A 165 -9.18 -10.67 17.48
CA ARG A 165 -10.26 -10.25 18.38
C ARG A 165 -11.21 -11.40 18.65
N GLU A 166 -11.63 -12.11 17.60
CA GLU A 166 -12.49 -13.30 17.71
C GLU A 166 -11.84 -14.36 18.60
N ARG A 167 -10.57 -14.72 18.37
CA ARG A 167 -9.83 -15.67 19.22
C ARG A 167 -9.72 -15.22 20.68
N LEU A 168 -9.59 -13.92 20.94
CA LEU A 168 -9.57 -13.41 22.31
C LEU A 168 -10.94 -13.49 22.99
N GLU A 169 -12.03 -13.35 22.24
CA GLU A 169 -13.39 -13.50 22.73
C GLU A 169 -13.69 -14.98 23.04
N GLU A 170 -13.38 -15.88 22.12
CA GLU A 170 -13.46 -17.34 22.33
C GLU A 170 -12.65 -17.76 23.56
N GLY A 171 -11.42 -17.28 23.68
CA GLY A 171 -10.59 -17.53 24.85
C GLY A 171 -11.16 -16.94 26.15
N ARG A 172 -12.02 -15.90 26.11
CA ARG A 172 -12.71 -15.36 27.30
C ARG A 172 -13.85 -16.27 27.72
N GLU A 173 -14.57 -16.82 26.76
CA GLU A 173 -15.65 -17.76 27.03
C GLU A 173 -15.10 -19.07 27.58
N ARG A 174 -14.09 -19.66 26.93
CA ARG A 174 -13.45 -20.89 27.40
C ARG A 174 -12.82 -20.76 28.79
N LYS A 175 -12.24 -19.60 29.12
CA LYS A 175 -11.75 -19.33 30.49
C LYS A 175 -12.87 -19.41 31.53
N LYS A 176 -14.04 -18.82 31.23
CA LYS A 176 -15.19 -18.86 32.14
C LYS A 176 -15.71 -20.29 32.33
N GLU A 177 -15.69 -21.10 31.27
CA GLU A 177 -16.04 -22.52 31.34
C GLU A 177 -15.04 -23.30 32.21
N LEU A 178 -13.74 -23.14 31.95
CA LEU A 178 -12.69 -23.78 32.74
C LEU A 178 -12.76 -23.41 34.22
N GLU A 179 -13.04 -22.15 34.55
CA GLU A 179 -13.23 -21.73 35.94
C GLU A 179 -14.41 -22.44 36.61
N ARG A 180 -15.51 -22.71 35.87
CA ARG A 180 -16.65 -23.48 36.38
C ARG A 180 -16.31 -24.96 36.54
N GLU A 181 -15.64 -25.55 35.56
CA GLU A 181 -15.19 -26.95 35.57
C GLU A 181 -14.22 -27.19 36.75
N ILE A 182 -13.22 -26.32 36.93
CA ILE A 182 -12.27 -26.38 38.06
C ILE A 182 -13.00 -26.30 39.39
N ARG A 183 -13.96 -25.37 39.56
CA ARG A 183 -14.75 -25.26 40.79
C ARG A 183 -15.55 -26.54 41.05
N GLY A 184 -16.19 -27.10 40.03
CA GLY A 184 -16.94 -28.35 40.12
C GLY A 184 -16.07 -29.55 40.48
N THR A 185 -14.92 -29.72 39.82
CA THR A 185 -13.97 -30.81 40.09
C THR A 185 -13.30 -30.68 41.46
N THR A 186 -13.02 -29.45 41.91
CA THR A 186 -12.48 -29.19 43.25
C THR A 186 -13.51 -29.58 44.33
N ALA A 187 -14.78 -29.21 44.14
CA ALA A 187 -15.86 -29.58 45.05
C ALA A 187 -16.10 -31.11 45.09
N ALA A 188 -15.86 -31.81 43.99
CA ALA A 188 -15.98 -33.26 43.88
C ALA A 188 -14.73 -34.05 44.37
N GLY A 189 -13.66 -33.37 44.83
CA GLY A 189 -12.44 -34.02 45.33
C GLY A 189 -11.57 -34.71 44.27
N GLY A 190 -11.79 -34.42 42.98
CA GLY A 190 -11.10 -35.07 41.86
C GLY A 190 -9.73 -34.48 41.55
N PHE A 191 -8.67 -34.96 42.22
CA PHE A 191 -7.31 -34.42 42.02
C PHE A 191 -6.73 -34.65 40.61
N ALA A 192 -6.99 -35.80 39.98
CA ALA A 192 -6.40 -36.13 38.67
C ALA A 192 -6.94 -35.26 37.52
N GLY A 193 -8.23 -34.96 37.50
CA GLY A 193 -8.85 -34.08 36.50
C GLY A 193 -8.46 -32.61 36.69
N LEU A 194 -8.21 -32.19 37.94
CA LEU A 194 -7.82 -30.83 38.27
C LEU A 194 -6.49 -30.42 37.62
N TYR A 195 -5.50 -31.33 37.59
CA TYR A 195 -4.20 -31.04 36.97
C TYR A 195 -4.32 -30.78 35.46
N ALA A 196 -5.17 -31.54 34.75
CA ALA A 196 -5.41 -31.33 33.34
C ALA A 196 -6.09 -29.97 33.08
N LEU A 197 -7.13 -29.65 33.84
CA LEU A 197 -7.85 -28.36 33.74
C LEU A 197 -6.94 -27.16 34.05
N ARG A 198 -6.09 -27.27 35.07
CA ARG A 198 -5.11 -26.24 35.43
C ARG A 198 -4.05 -26.03 34.36
N ARG A 199 -3.62 -27.11 33.68
CA ARG A 199 -2.70 -27.02 32.56
C ARG A 199 -3.35 -26.31 31.37
N GLU A 200 -4.61 -26.64 31.07
CA GLU A 200 -5.38 -25.95 30.01
C GLU A 200 -5.58 -24.47 30.32
N GLU A 201 -5.91 -24.11 31.57
CA GLU A 201 -6.02 -22.73 32.03
C GLU A 201 -4.72 -21.94 31.81
N LEU A 202 -3.56 -22.55 32.11
CA LEU A 202 -2.25 -21.93 31.95
C LEU A 202 -1.88 -21.73 30.48
N GLU A 203 -2.13 -22.71 29.62
CA GLU A 203 -1.91 -22.57 28.18
C GLU A 203 -2.83 -21.50 27.56
N LEU A 204 -4.10 -21.48 27.96
CA LEU A 204 -5.05 -20.46 27.54
C LEU A 204 -4.65 -19.06 28.02
N SER A 205 -4.10 -18.92 29.23
CA SER A 205 -3.57 -17.64 29.70
C SER A 205 -2.40 -17.15 28.85
N LYS A 206 -1.43 -18.03 28.55
CA LYS A 206 -0.29 -17.71 27.68
C LYS A 206 -0.76 -17.27 26.30
N GLU A 207 -1.68 -18.02 25.68
CA GLU A 207 -2.20 -17.69 24.36
C GLU A 207 -2.85 -16.30 24.36
N ARG A 208 -3.68 -15.99 25.37
CA ARG A 208 -4.31 -14.67 25.51
C ARG A 208 -3.31 -13.55 25.65
N GLU A 209 -2.27 -13.72 26.46
CA GLU A 209 -1.21 -12.73 26.61
C GLU A 209 -0.50 -12.48 25.27
N THR A 210 -0.18 -13.55 24.53
CA THR A 210 0.42 -13.41 23.21
C THR A 210 -0.49 -12.66 22.23
N LEU A 211 -1.78 -12.99 22.17
CA LEU A 211 -2.76 -12.32 21.32
C LEU A 211 -2.95 -10.84 21.71
N GLN A 212 -3.00 -10.52 23.01
CA GLN A 212 -3.08 -9.14 23.49
C GLN A 212 -1.84 -8.33 23.10
N SER A 213 -0.65 -8.92 23.25
CA SER A 213 0.61 -8.27 22.85
C SER A 213 0.63 -7.99 21.34
N LEU A 214 0.15 -8.95 20.53
CA LEU A 214 0.06 -8.84 19.09
C LEU A 214 -0.90 -7.72 18.67
N LEU A 215 -2.10 -7.68 19.24
CA LEU A 215 -3.09 -6.63 18.98
C LEU A 215 -2.57 -5.24 19.36
N THR A 216 -1.88 -5.14 20.50
CA THR A 216 -1.30 -3.87 20.95
C THR A 216 -0.25 -3.38 19.96
N ARG A 217 0.62 -4.28 19.49
CA ARG A 217 1.61 -3.98 18.45
C ARG A 217 0.96 -3.56 17.13
N LYS A 218 -0.06 -4.28 16.67
CA LYS A 218 -0.82 -3.93 15.46
C LYS A 218 -1.46 -2.54 15.58
N LEU A 219 -2.08 -2.24 16.72
CA LEU A 219 -2.69 -0.93 16.98
C LEU A 219 -1.65 0.21 16.98
N GLN A 220 -0.53 0.02 17.65
CA GLN A 220 0.55 1.01 17.69
C GLN A 220 1.13 1.25 16.28
N GLN A 221 1.38 0.18 15.53
CA GLN A 221 1.89 0.30 14.16
C GLN A 221 0.91 0.99 13.22
N SER A 222 -0.39 0.70 13.33
CA SER A 222 -1.43 1.38 12.57
C SER A 222 -1.44 2.88 12.85
N ARG A 223 -1.46 3.28 14.13
CA ARG A 223 -1.43 4.69 14.53
C ARG A 223 -0.21 5.43 14.01
N LEU A 224 0.98 4.83 14.15
CA LEU A 224 2.22 5.42 13.66
C LEU A 224 2.26 5.51 12.13
N PHE A 225 1.73 4.50 11.44
CA PHE A 225 1.65 4.47 9.97
C PHE A 225 0.80 5.64 9.44
N PHE A 226 -0.44 5.78 9.90
CA PHE A 226 -1.32 6.87 9.44
C PHE A 226 -0.80 8.25 9.85
N ARG A 227 -0.25 8.39 11.06
CA ARG A 227 0.39 9.64 11.48
C ARG A 227 1.52 10.04 10.51
N ARG A 228 2.39 9.10 10.15
CA ARG A 228 3.53 9.37 9.23
C ARG A 228 3.07 9.75 7.83
N ILE A 229 2.13 9.02 7.26
CA ILE A 229 1.64 9.28 5.91
C ILE A 229 0.93 10.63 5.81
N ASN A 230 0.05 10.93 6.76
CA ASN A 230 -0.67 12.20 6.77
C ASN A 230 0.30 13.36 7.00
N MET A 231 1.24 13.22 7.93
CA MET A 231 2.28 14.22 8.19
C MET A 231 3.18 14.45 6.97
N ALA A 232 3.59 13.39 6.27
CA ALA A 232 4.42 13.52 5.06
C ALA A 232 3.72 14.34 3.98
N TYR A 233 2.42 14.11 3.79
CA TYR A 233 1.61 14.92 2.87
C TYR A 233 1.46 16.37 3.34
N ASP A 234 1.12 16.58 4.62
CA ASP A 234 0.88 17.92 5.16
C ASP A 234 2.12 18.81 5.15
N ILE A 235 3.31 18.26 5.39
CA ILE A 235 4.57 19.01 5.34
C ILE A 235 4.89 19.46 3.91
N GLN A 236 4.63 18.61 2.91
CA GLN A 236 5.11 18.83 1.54
C GLN A 236 4.07 19.48 0.62
N LYS A 237 2.79 19.50 1.02
CA LYS A 237 1.70 19.92 0.12
C LYS A 237 1.87 21.33 -0.43
N HIS A 238 2.39 22.27 0.34
CA HIS A 238 2.48 23.67 -0.10
C HIS A 238 3.50 23.82 -1.24
N GLU A 239 4.75 23.38 -1.00
CA GLU A 239 5.84 23.43 -1.97
C GLU A 239 5.49 22.63 -3.24
N MET A 240 4.87 21.46 -3.06
CA MET A 240 4.43 20.62 -4.18
C MET A 240 3.34 21.29 -5.01
N PHE A 241 2.33 21.91 -4.38
CA PHE A 241 1.25 22.58 -5.10
C PHE A 241 1.74 23.81 -5.86
N ASP A 242 2.66 24.56 -5.29
CA ASP A 242 3.23 25.74 -5.95
C ASP A 242 4.09 25.33 -7.15
N TYR A 243 4.93 24.30 -6.99
CA TYR A 243 5.68 23.70 -8.10
C TYR A 243 4.78 23.29 -9.27
N TYR A 244 3.71 22.53 -8.99
CA TYR A 244 2.81 22.09 -10.06
C TYR A 244 1.95 23.20 -10.65
N ARG A 245 1.67 24.27 -9.89
CA ARG A 245 1.04 25.47 -10.41
C ARG A 245 1.94 26.15 -11.44
N GLU A 246 3.20 26.39 -11.09
CA GLU A 246 4.17 26.98 -12.02
C GLU A 246 4.41 26.11 -13.26
N VAL A 247 4.49 24.79 -13.10
CA VAL A 247 4.65 23.85 -14.24
C VAL A 247 3.46 23.95 -15.18
N ARG A 248 2.23 24.05 -14.65
CA ARG A 248 1.02 24.25 -15.46
C ARG A 248 1.04 25.58 -16.19
N GLU A 249 1.37 26.67 -15.50
CA GLU A 249 1.45 28.01 -16.07
C GLU A 249 2.51 28.09 -17.19
N ARG A 250 3.72 27.56 -16.95
CA ARG A 250 4.77 27.50 -17.98
C ARG A 250 4.35 26.73 -19.22
N ARG A 251 3.62 25.62 -19.04
CA ARG A 251 3.09 24.83 -20.17
C ARG A 251 1.99 25.56 -20.92
N GLN A 252 1.09 26.24 -20.22
CA GLN A 252 0.05 27.06 -20.85
C GLN A 252 0.67 28.17 -21.70
N LEU A 253 1.68 28.86 -21.18
CA LEU A 253 2.45 29.86 -21.93
C LEU A 253 3.16 29.26 -23.16
N ALA A 254 3.79 28.09 -23.01
CA ALA A 254 4.43 27.39 -24.13
C ALA A 254 3.44 26.93 -25.21
N SER A 255 2.23 26.52 -24.82
CA SER A 255 1.16 26.15 -25.76
C SER A 255 0.48 27.36 -26.41
N ALA A 256 0.52 28.52 -25.77
CA ALA A 256 -0.04 29.78 -26.27
C ALA A 256 0.97 30.61 -27.09
N ALA A 257 2.26 30.24 -27.06
CA ALA A 257 3.26 30.84 -27.92
C ALA A 257 2.95 30.49 -29.38
N PRO A 258 2.83 31.47 -30.29
CA PRO A 258 2.64 31.17 -31.71
C PRO A 258 3.80 30.33 -32.22
N LEU A 259 3.49 29.29 -32.99
CA LEU A 259 4.50 28.58 -33.78
C LEU A 259 5.11 29.61 -34.73
N ASP A 260 6.36 30.02 -34.47
CA ASP A 260 7.12 30.80 -35.44
C ASP A 260 7.06 30.04 -36.78
N GLU A 261 6.45 30.67 -37.79
CA GLU A 261 6.46 30.14 -39.14
C GLU A 261 7.91 29.84 -39.52
N PRO A 262 8.24 28.63 -40.01
CA PRO A 262 9.60 28.36 -40.44
C PRO A 262 9.99 29.43 -41.46
N PRO A 263 11.20 30.02 -41.35
CA PRO A 263 11.60 31.12 -42.22
C PRO A 263 11.37 30.70 -43.66
N LYS A 264 10.53 31.46 -44.38
CA LYS A 264 10.34 31.29 -45.82
C LYS A 264 11.72 31.24 -46.43
N LYS A 265 12.11 30.08 -46.97
CA LYS A 265 13.33 29.95 -47.74
C LYS A 265 13.34 31.09 -48.76
N PRO A 266 14.42 31.89 -48.87
CA PRO A 266 14.51 32.87 -49.93
C PRO A 266 14.32 32.11 -51.25
N ALA A 267 13.47 32.67 -52.11
CA ALA A 267 13.18 32.11 -53.42
C ALA A 267 14.52 31.88 -54.14
N ASP A 268 14.82 30.63 -54.48
CA ASP A 268 15.92 30.27 -55.35
C ASP A 268 15.73 31.00 -56.67
N ASP A 269 16.54 32.05 -56.89
CA ASP A 269 16.72 32.71 -58.16
C ASP A 269 17.52 31.77 -59.07
N ARG A 270 16.85 30.78 -59.65
CA ARG A 270 17.42 29.87 -60.63
C ARG A 270 17.09 30.33 -62.03
N GLY A 271 18.03 31.11 -62.58
CA GLY A 271 18.60 30.97 -63.92
C GLY A 271 17.65 30.55 -65.04
N LYS A 272 17.21 31.52 -65.83
CA LYS A 272 16.86 31.29 -67.23
C LYS A 272 18.16 31.29 -68.05
N GLU A 273 18.74 30.12 -68.23
CA GLU A 273 19.68 29.83 -69.34
C GLU A 273 19.16 28.64 -70.15
N GLY A 274 19.20 28.78 -71.48
CA GLY A 274 18.80 27.79 -72.49
C GLY A 274 17.47 28.14 -73.17
N ASN A 275 17.32 28.19 -74.49
CA ASN A 275 18.17 27.73 -75.59
C ASN A 275 17.79 28.48 -76.87
N GLY A 276 18.75 28.63 -77.77
CA GLY A 276 18.56 29.24 -79.08
C GLY A 276 17.71 28.42 -80.05
N TYR A 277 17.09 29.15 -80.97
CA TYR A 277 16.79 28.73 -82.33
C TYR A 277 17.11 29.91 -83.24
N GLU A 278 18.24 29.80 -83.95
CA GLU A 278 18.44 30.11 -85.38
C GLU A 278 19.90 29.86 -85.76
#